data_AF-A0A1G7Z3Q3-F1
#
_entry.id   AF-A0A1G7Z3Q3-F1
#
_cell.length_a   1.000
_cell.length_b   1.000
_cell.length_c   1.000
_cell.angle_alpha   90.00
_cell.angle_beta   90.00
_cell.angle_gamma   90.00
#
_symmetry.space_group_name_H-M   'P 1'
#
loop_
_entity.id
_entity.type
_entity.pdbx_description
1 polymer ?
#
loop_
_entity_poly.entity_id
_entity_poly.type
_entity_poly.pdbx_seq_one_letter_code
_entity_poly.pdbx_strand_id
1 'polypeptide(L)'
;MITNDNSPLNHTITSLHCYHNSLFVAYLNGKIEIIPLYKNFSGYFSRLTPFNIDNLNNDSIIIDMQTYRETLFTSTHQFLFSFDLRNNNQPQQVFEKRIPFCTKIKINHKRRLLFALSETRGLVVLNIFNPNSPQYLTDIENKIIDKNGHSYVTDIDVNDNTIFLALRSKGIVRIDFLQNEFSVPSVYKQIKKISLTEPQEIKYSSLTKLLYIIDASEGLILLNTSNNEVLFSKRLPQNDMPRKIILHYKDAVIQGRKGVYYFNFKEETLKMIFNFKIGTMTKYHKQLVYSKQNSLNLLVLGKLDEPKKTELIDSSARFTRIDNYFNNELTPLK
;
A
#
# COMPACT_ATOMS: atom_id res chain seq x y z
N MET A 1 -38.57 -10.81 2.55
CA MET A 1 -37.63 -11.50 3.46
C MET A 1 -36.44 -10.58 3.66
N ILE A 2 -36.31 -10.01 4.85
CA ILE A 2 -35.14 -9.21 5.24
C ILE A 2 -34.13 -10.22 5.77
N THR A 3 -33.12 -10.57 4.98
CA THR A 3 -31.98 -11.33 5.48
C THR A 3 -31.10 -10.37 6.26
N ASN A 4 -31.23 -10.39 7.59
CA ASN A 4 -30.26 -9.83 8.52
C ASN A 4 -28.95 -10.61 8.36
N ASP A 5 -28.13 -10.22 7.39
CA ASP A 5 -26.87 -10.88 7.11
C ASP A 5 -25.73 -10.27 7.94
N ASN A 6 -25.95 -10.24 9.27
CA ASN A 6 -24.98 -9.80 10.28
C ASN A 6 -23.99 -10.93 10.62
N SER A 7 -23.41 -11.58 9.60
CA SER A 7 -22.30 -12.50 9.86
C SER A 7 -21.04 -11.67 10.16
N PRO A 8 -20.30 -11.96 11.24
CA PRO A 8 -19.07 -11.22 11.58
C PRO A 8 -17.97 -11.35 10.51
N LEU A 9 -18.09 -12.33 9.61
CA LEU A 9 -17.18 -12.54 8.48
C LEU A 9 -17.35 -11.47 7.38
N ASN A 10 -18.55 -10.93 7.19
CA ASN A 10 -18.86 -9.93 6.16
C ASN A 10 -18.22 -8.54 6.41
N HIS A 11 -17.62 -8.30 7.58
CA HIS A 11 -17.04 -7.02 7.98
C HIS A 11 -15.52 -7.06 8.23
N THR A 12 -14.84 -8.14 7.86
CA THR A 12 -13.38 -8.21 8.01
C THR A 12 -12.69 -7.28 7.00
N ILE A 13 -11.99 -6.26 7.50
CA ILE A 13 -11.22 -5.30 6.68
C ILE A 13 -9.96 -5.99 6.16
N THR A 14 -9.80 -6.10 4.85
CA THR A 14 -8.64 -6.72 4.20
C THR A 14 -7.60 -5.70 3.76
N SER A 15 -8.04 -4.54 3.26
CA SER A 15 -7.14 -3.50 2.74
C SER A 15 -7.67 -2.10 3.00
N LEU A 16 -6.73 -1.16 3.10
CA LEU A 16 -7.00 0.27 3.27
C LEU A 16 -6.16 1.06 2.27
N HIS A 17 -6.79 2.02 1.62
CA HIS A 17 -6.12 2.93 0.70
C HIS A 17 -6.65 4.35 0.87
N CYS A 18 -5.78 5.35 0.77
CA CYS A 18 -6.19 6.75 0.86
C CYS A 18 -5.94 7.45 -0.47
N TYR A 19 -6.93 8.20 -0.94
CA TYR A 19 -6.81 9.04 -2.13
C TYR A 19 -7.61 10.32 -1.95
N HIS A 20 -6.96 11.47 -2.19
CA HIS A 20 -7.45 12.76 -1.71
C HIS A 20 -7.96 12.63 -0.27
N ASN A 21 -9.15 13.14 0.03
CA ASN A 21 -9.67 13.23 1.39
C ASN A 21 -10.59 12.06 1.73
N SER A 22 -10.34 10.89 1.12
CA SER A 22 -11.18 9.71 1.24
C SER A 22 -10.36 8.47 1.52
N LEU A 23 -10.92 7.64 2.39
CA LEU A 23 -10.44 6.32 2.75
C LEU A 23 -11.27 5.28 2.03
N PHE A 24 -10.60 4.42 1.27
CA PHE A 24 -11.16 3.24 0.65
C PHE A 24 -10.92 2.07 1.59
N VAL A 25 -12.00 1.42 2.01
CA VAL A 25 -12.00 0.28 2.92
C VAL A 25 -12.50 -0.93 2.17
N ALA A 26 -11.59 -1.87 1.90
CA ALA A 26 -11.94 -3.14 1.31
C ALA A 26 -12.26 -4.18 2.38
N TYR A 27 -13.33 -4.93 2.15
CA TYR A 27 -13.77 -6.01 3.02
C TYR A 27 -13.52 -7.37 2.36
N LEU A 28 -13.52 -8.42 3.19
CA LEU A 28 -13.29 -9.80 2.76
C LEU A 28 -14.31 -10.27 1.71
N ASN A 29 -15.51 -9.73 1.70
CA ASN A 29 -16.56 -10.04 0.72
C ASN A 29 -16.44 -9.25 -0.61
N GLY A 30 -15.33 -8.53 -0.83
CA GLY A 30 -15.12 -7.74 -2.06
C GLY A 30 -15.83 -6.38 -2.07
N LYS A 31 -16.54 -6.01 -1.00
CA LYS A 31 -17.11 -4.66 -0.85
C LYS A 31 -16.02 -3.61 -0.67
N ILE A 32 -16.23 -2.44 -1.27
CA ILE A 32 -15.43 -1.23 -1.05
C ILE A 32 -16.32 -0.13 -0.48
N GLU A 33 -16.07 0.26 0.76
CA GLU A 33 -16.64 1.47 1.34
C GLU A 33 -15.70 2.65 1.14
N ILE A 34 -16.25 3.79 0.72
CA ILE A 34 -15.52 5.06 0.64
C ILE A 34 -15.97 5.93 1.81
N ILE A 35 -15.02 6.31 2.65
CA ILE A 35 -15.28 7.11 3.86
C ILE A 35 -14.57 8.46 3.70
N PRO A 36 -15.27 9.60 3.78
CA PRO A 36 -14.61 10.90 3.83
C PRO A 36 -13.86 11.05 5.17
N LEU A 37 -12.60 11.51 5.10
CA LEU A 37 -11.75 11.66 6.29
C LEU A 37 -12.07 12.92 7.12
N TYR A 38 -12.75 13.91 6.54
CA TYR A 38 -13.19 15.13 7.23
C TYR A 38 -14.66 15.45 6.94
N LYS A 39 -15.44 15.77 7.98
CA LYS A 39 -16.88 16.04 7.89
C LYS A 39 -17.25 17.26 7.03
N ASN A 40 -16.45 18.32 7.09
CA ASN A 40 -16.77 19.59 6.41
C ASN A 40 -16.13 19.74 5.03
N PHE A 41 -15.50 18.68 4.52
CA PHE A 41 -14.87 18.76 3.20
C PHE A 41 -15.89 18.38 2.13
N SER A 42 -16.34 19.37 1.36
CA SER A 42 -17.08 19.19 0.11
C SER A 42 -16.14 18.69 -1.01
N GLY A 43 -15.39 17.62 -0.72
CA GLY A 43 -14.51 16.98 -1.68
C GLY A 43 -15.31 16.13 -2.66
N TYR A 44 -14.76 15.96 -3.85
CA TYR A 44 -15.37 15.21 -4.95
C TYR A 44 -15.97 13.85 -4.55
N PHE A 45 -15.27 13.11 -3.68
CA PHE A 45 -15.67 11.77 -3.24
C PHE A 45 -16.56 11.72 -1.99
N SER A 46 -16.84 12.85 -1.34
CA SER A 46 -17.66 12.89 -0.09
C SER A 46 -19.10 12.41 -0.28
N ARG A 47 -19.56 12.27 -1.53
CA ARG A 47 -20.92 11.86 -1.91
C ARG A 47 -21.01 10.43 -2.43
N LEU A 48 -19.89 9.74 -2.63
CA LEU A 48 -19.89 8.39 -3.19
C LEU A 48 -20.49 7.39 -2.19
N THR A 49 -21.45 6.59 -2.65
CA THR A 49 -21.98 5.48 -1.87
C THR A 49 -21.00 4.30 -1.88
N PRO A 50 -20.97 3.47 -0.82
CA PRO A 50 -20.26 2.20 -0.86
C PRO A 50 -20.69 1.38 -2.08
N PHE A 51 -19.75 0.68 -2.70
CA PHE A 51 -20.00 -0.13 -3.88
C PHE A 51 -19.33 -1.49 -3.73
N ASN A 52 -19.86 -2.48 -4.44
CA ASN A 52 -19.26 -3.79 -4.51
C ASN A 52 -18.54 -3.92 -5.85
N ILE A 53 -17.46 -4.68 -5.89
CA ILE A 53 -17.00 -5.26 -7.16
C ILE A 53 -18.10 -6.25 -7.56
N ASP A 54 -18.71 -6.06 -8.74
CA ASP A 54 -19.88 -6.83 -9.15
C ASP A 54 -19.61 -8.34 -9.04
N ASN A 55 -20.55 -9.01 -8.37
CA ASN A 55 -20.47 -10.41 -7.97
C ASN A 55 -20.76 -11.31 -9.17
N LEU A 56 -19.80 -11.47 -10.09
CA LEU A 56 -19.89 -12.47 -11.14
C LEU A 56 -19.17 -13.78 -10.81
N ASN A 57 -18.37 -13.86 -9.73
CA ASN A 57 -17.84 -15.12 -9.18
C ASN A 57 -17.35 -14.90 -7.73
N ASN A 58 -17.56 -15.89 -6.85
CA ASN A 58 -17.24 -15.90 -5.40
C ASN A 58 -15.75 -15.70 -5.00
N ASP A 59 -14.88 -15.22 -5.91
CA ASP A 59 -13.42 -15.10 -5.74
C ASP A 59 -12.92 -13.63 -5.66
N SER A 60 -13.80 -12.67 -5.37
CA SER A 60 -13.53 -11.22 -5.46
C SER A 60 -12.87 -10.60 -4.20
N ILE A 61 -12.07 -11.36 -3.44
CA ILE A 61 -11.27 -10.78 -2.35
C ILE A 61 -10.31 -9.76 -2.95
N ILE A 62 -10.41 -8.51 -2.48
CA ILE A 62 -9.52 -7.43 -2.89
C ILE A 62 -8.17 -7.62 -2.21
N ILE A 63 -7.14 -7.81 -3.02
CA ILE A 63 -5.76 -8.05 -2.58
C ILE A 63 -5.02 -6.72 -2.40
N ASP A 64 -5.15 -5.82 -3.37
CA ASP A 64 -4.46 -4.54 -3.36
C ASP A 64 -5.25 -3.45 -4.10
N MET A 65 -5.00 -2.20 -3.72
CA MET A 65 -5.70 -1.02 -4.24
C MET A 65 -4.72 0.11 -4.52
N GLN A 66 -4.87 0.77 -5.66
CA GLN A 66 -4.11 1.96 -6.04
C GLN A 66 -5.01 2.93 -6.79
N THR A 67 -4.73 4.22 -6.70
CA THR A 67 -5.52 5.26 -7.37
C THR A 67 -4.66 6.12 -8.27
N TYR A 68 -5.21 6.51 -9.41
CA TYR A 68 -4.57 7.44 -10.33
C TYR A 68 -5.63 8.17 -11.15
N ARG A 69 -5.61 9.52 -11.11
CA ARG A 69 -6.54 10.40 -11.86
C ARG A 69 -7.99 9.92 -11.77
N GLU A 70 -8.53 10.01 -10.54
CA GLU A 70 -9.95 9.75 -10.27
C GLU A 70 -10.39 8.34 -10.66
N THR A 71 -9.45 7.41 -10.78
CA THR A 71 -9.69 6.00 -11.06
C THR A 71 -9.11 5.15 -9.94
N LEU A 72 -9.91 4.23 -9.41
CA LEU A 72 -9.45 3.20 -8.49
C LEU A 72 -9.11 1.93 -9.27
N PHE A 73 -7.89 1.44 -9.12
CA PHE A 73 -7.45 0.12 -9.58
C PHE A 73 -7.47 -0.85 -8.41
N THR A 74 -8.02 -2.03 -8.62
CA THR A 74 -8.09 -3.08 -7.60
C THR A 74 -7.70 -4.43 -8.19
N SER A 75 -6.83 -5.16 -7.50
CA SER A 75 -6.52 -6.55 -7.86
C SER A 75 -7.31 -7.54 -7.00
N THR A 76 -7.69 -8.64 -7.64
CA THR A 76 -8.23 -9.85 -7.01
C THR A 76 -7.33 -11.03 -7.39
N HIS A 77 -7.67 -12.25 -6.96
CA HIS A 77 -6.92 -13.44 -7.35
C HIS A 77 -6.92 -13.71 -8.86
N GLN A 78 -7.89 -13.21 -9.61
CA GLN A 78 -8.05 -13.52 -11.05
C GLN A 78 -7.99 -12.31 -11.95
N PHE A 79 -8.40 -11.14 -11.46
CA PHE A 79 -8.64 -9.96 -12.29
C PHE A 79 -8.06 -8.70 -11.67
N LEU A 80 -7.64 -7.80 -12.56
CA LEU A 80 -7.46 -6.39 -12.28
C LEU A 80 -8.69 -5.64 -12.79
N PHE A 81 -9.32 -4.87 -11.93
CA PHE A 81 -10.43 -3.99 -12.26
C PHE A 81 -10.00 -2.52 -12.19
N SER A 82 -10.70 -1.66 -12.93
CA SER A 82 -10.68 -0.23 -12.64
C SER A 82 -12.09 0.37 -12.55
N PHE A 83 -12.23 1.33 -11.65
CA PHE A 83 -13.48 2.03 -11.36
C PHE A 83 -13.30 3.52 -11.57
N ASP A 84 -14.14 4.11 -12.41
CA ASP A 84 -14.21 5.55 -12.59
C ASP A 84 -14.94 6.15 -11.38
N LEU A 85 -14.25 7.02 -10.64
CA LEU A 85 -14.75 7.66 -9.44
C LEU A 85 -15.39 9.03 -9.73
N ARG A 86 -15.50 9.43 -10.99
CA ARG A 86 -15.98 10.77 -11.39
C ARG A 86 -17.49 10.96 -11.26
N ASN A 87 -18.24 9.87 -11.32
CA ASN A 87 -19.68 9.93 -11.11
C ASN A 87 -19.98 9.94 -9.62
N ASN A 88 -20.41 11.10 -9.10
CA ASN A 88 -20.64 11.36 -7.67
C ASN A 88 -21.69 10.47 -7.00
N ASN A 89 -22.47 9.69 -7.76
CA ASN A 89 -23.51 8.85 -7.21
C ASN A 89 -23.03 7.40 -6.99
N GLN A 90 -22.28 6.82 -7.93
CA GLN A 90 -21.75 5.46 -7.84
C GLN A 90 -20.51 5.31 -8.72
N PRO A 91 -19.40 4.74 -8.19
CA PRO A 91 -18.28 4.31 -9.02
C PRO A 91 -18.73 3.31 -10.09
N GLN A 92 -18.24 3.47 -11.31
CA GLN A 92 -18.56 2.57 -12.42
C GLN A 92 -17.33 1.72 -12.76
N GLN A 93 -17.50 0.40 -12.85
CA GLN A 93 -16.45 -0.45 -13.41
C GLN A 93 -16.29 -0.11 -14.90
N VAL A 94 -15.09 0.29 -15.30
CA VAL A 94 -14.77 0.72 -16.68
C VAL A 94 -13.73 -0.16 -17.35
N PHE A 95 -13.04 -1.01 -16.59
CA PHE A 95 -12.04 -1.91 -17.12
C PHE A 95 -11.97 -3.20 -16.31
N GLU A 96 -11.72 -4.29 -17.02
CA GLU A 96 -11.43 -5.61 -16.46
C GLU A 96 -10.34 -6.29 -17.29
N LYS A 97 -9.33 -6.85 -16.63
CA LYS A 97 -8.33 -7.70 -17.28
C LYS A 97 -7.99 -8.89 -16.42
N ARG A 98 -8.05 -10.09 -17.02
CA ARG A 98 -7.60 -11.31 -16.36
C ARG A 98 -6.08 -11.29 -16.13
N ILE A 99 -5.69 -11.25 -14.87
CA ILE A 99 -4.31 -11.33 -14.37
C ILE A 99 -4.32 -12.32 -13.20
N PRO A 100 -4.15 -13.63 -13.47
CA PRO A 100 -4.26 -14.66 -12.44
C PRO A 100 -3.12 -14.55 -11.41
N PHE A 101 -3.45 -14.83 -10.16
CA PHE A 101 -2.56 -14.77 -9.00
C PHE A 101 -1.85 -13.42 -8.88
N CYS A 102 -2.59 -12.32 -9.07
CA CYS A 102 -2.07 -10.98 -8.87
C CYS A 102 -1.95 -10.66 -7.38
N THR A 103 -0.74 -10.43 -6.90
CA THR A 103 -0.47 -10.26 -5.46
C THR A 103 -0.26 -8.80 -5.05
N LYS A 104 0.17 -7.95 -5.99
CA LYS A 104 0.40 -6.51 -5.79
C LYS A 104 0.18 -5.71 -7.06
N ILE A 105 -0.23 -4.46 -6.90
CA ILE A 105 -0.23 -3.48 -7.98
C ILE A 105 0.54 -2.22 -7.57
N LYS A 106 1.27 -1.64 -8.52
CA LYS A 106 2.04 -0.42 -8.29
C LYS A 106 1.94 0.52 -9.47
N ILE A 107 1.64 1.78 -9.17
CA ILE A 107 1.56 2.83 -10.18
C ILE A 107 2.85 3.65 -10.21
N ASN A 108 3.41 3.79 -11.40
CA ASN A 108 4.41 4.80 -11.70
C ASN A 108 3.72 6.04 -12.25
N HIS A 109 3.45 7.01 -11.37
CA HIS A 109 2.69 8.22 -11.71
C HIS A 109 3.34 9.05 -12.82
N LYS A 110 4.67 9.10 -12.88
CA LYS A 110 5.41 9.89 -13.85
C LYS A 110 5.37 9.28 -15.25
N ARG A 111 5.48 7.95 -15.33
CA ARG A 111 5.41 7.21 -16.59
C ARG A 111 4.01 6.81 -16.99
N ARG A 112 3.04 6.97 -16.09
CA ARG A 112 1.64 6.58 -16.28
C ARG A 112 1.57 5.09 -16.62
N LEU A 113 2.28 4.29 -15.83
CA LEU A 113 2.26 2.84 -15.90
C LEU A 113 1.66 2.24 -14.64
N LEU A 114 0.94 1.14 -14.81
CA LEU A 114 0.57 0.23 -13.75
C LEU A 114 1.34 -1.08 -13.95
N PHE A 115 2.04 -1.51 -12.90
CA PHE A 115 2.68 -2.80 -12.80
C PHE A 115 1.83 -3.70 -11.91
N ALA A 116 1.34 -4.81 -12.44
CA ALA A 116 0.63 -5.83 -11.69
C ALA A 116 1.51 -7.06 -11.56
N LEU A 117 1.91 -7.37 -10.32
CA LEU A 117 2.73 -8.53 -10.00
C LEU A 117 1.85 -9.77 -9.97
N SER A 118 2.12 -10.70 -10.88
CA SER A 118 1.45 -12.00 -11.01
C SER A 118 2.44 -13.13 -10.79
N GLU A 119 2.10 -14.09 -9.92
CA GLU A 119 2.94 -15.26 -9.70
C GLU A 119 3.12 -16.13 -10.95
N THR A 120 2.19 -16.05 -11.90
CA THR A 120 2.22 -16.89 -13.11
C THR A 120 2.76 -16.16 -14.34
N ARG A 121 2.56 -14.83 -14.43
CA ARG A 121 2.96 -14.03 -15.60
C ARG A 121 4.20 -13.17 -15.38
N GLY A 122 4.62 -12.95 -14.13
CA GLY A 122 5.61 -11.94 -13.78
C GLY A 122 4.97 -10.56 -13.62
N LEU A 123 5.62 -9.51 -14.11
CA LEU A 123 5.05 -8.15 -14.03
C LEU A 123 4.25 -7.85 -15.29
N VAL A 124 2.93 -7.85 -15.18
CA VAL A 124 2.06 -7.34 -16.23
C VAL A 124 2.13 -5.82 -16.24
N VAL A 125 2.43 -5.22 -17.40
CA VAL A 125 2.57 -3.77 -17.54
C VAL A 125 1.43 -3.20 -18.37
N LEU A 126 0.72 -2.23 -17.79
CA LEU A 126 -0.34 -1.49 -18.45
C LEU A 126 0.02 0.00 -18.55
N ASN A 127 -0.21 0.59 -19.71
CA ASN A 127 -0.28 2.03 -19.87
C ASN A 127 -1.61 2.54 -19.31
N ILE A 128 -1.54 3.52 -18.40
CA ILE A 128 -2.68 4.16 -17.77
C ILE A 128 -2.75 5.66 -18.10
N PHE A 129 -2.24 6.07 -19.28
CA PHE A 129 -2.41 7.44 -19.78
C PHE A 129 -3.88 7.86 -19.72
N ASN A 130 -4.77 6.99 -20.21
CA ASN A 130 -6.20 7.01 -19.92
C ASN A 130 -6.52 5.90 -18.90
N PRO A 131 -6.72 6.22 -17.61
CA PRO A 131 -6.91 5.19 -16.58
C PRO A 131 -8.26 4.47 -16.65
N ASN A 132 -9.24 5.04 -17.35
CA ASN A 132 -10.53 4.39 -17.60
C ASN A 132 -10.51 3.44 -18.81
N SER A 133 -9.41 3.46 -19.58
CA SER A 133 -9.17 2.48 -20.64
C SER A 133 -7.68 2.13 -20.69
N PRO A 134 -7.13 1.47 -19.65
CA PRO A 134 -5.75 1.03 -19.63
C PRO A 134 -5.41 0.16 -20.83
N GLN A 135 -4.21 0.34 -21.39
CA GLN A 135 -3.71 -0.45 -22.52
C GLN A 135 -2.65 -1.43 -22.04
N TYR A 136 -2.81 -2.71 -22.37
CA TYR A 136 -1.77 -3.70 -22.13
C TYR A 136 -0.56 -3.44 -23.01
N LEU A 137 0.64 -3.44 -22.42
CA LEU A 137 1.89 -3.26 -23.15
C LEU A 137 2.64 -4.58 -23.28
N THR A 138 2.97 -5.21 -22.16
CA THR A 138 3.79 -6.44 -22.12
C THR A 138 3.70 -7.10 -20.75
N ASP A 139 4.20 -8.33 -20.67
CA ASP A 139 4.65 -8.94 -19.42
C ASP A 139 6.18 -8.85 -19.34
N ILE A 140 6.72 -8.57 -18.16
CA ILE A 140 8.12 -8.84 -17.83
C ILE A 140 8.13 -10.21 -17.18
N GLU A 141 8.57 -11.22 -17.93
CA GLU A 141 8.44 -12.62 -17.55
C GLU A 141 9.09 -12.96 -16.20
N ASN A 142 8.50 -13.94 -15.51
CA ASN A 142 9.04 -14.50 -14.28
C ASN A 142 10.50 -14.94 -14.39
N LYS A 143 10.94 -15.51 -15.51
CA LYS A 143 12.34 -15.92 -15.70
C LYS A 143 13.31 -14.74 -15.63
N ILE A 144 12.87 -13.56 -16.06
CA ILE A 144 13.65 -12.32 -15.96
C ILE A 144 13.69 -11.88 -14.49
N ILE A 145 12.61 -12.04 -13.74
CA ILE A 145 12.53 -11.65 -12.32
C ILE A 145 13.32 -12.62 -11.43
N ASP A 146 13.06 -13.92 -11.60
CA ASP A 146 13.67 -15.05 -10.93
C ASP A 146 14.09 -16.14 -11.94
N LYS A 147 15.39 -16.13 -12.30
CA LYS A 147 15.99 -17.12 -13.21
C LYS A 147 15.95 -18.56 -12.72
N ASN A 148 15.80 -18.80 -11.40
CA ASN A 148 15.88 -20.15 -10.84
C ASN A 148 14.51 -20.66 -10.36
N GLY A 149 13.42 -19.90 -10.52
CA GLY A 149 12.04 -20.34 -10.27
C GLY A 149 11.72 -20.82 -8.85
N HIS A 150 12.44 -20.33 -7.83
CA HIS A 150 12.31 -20.79 -6.44
C HIS A 150 11.99 -19.67 -5.45
N SER A 151 11.91 -18.42 -5.91
CA SER A 151 11.68 -17.25 -5.07
C SER A 151 10.38 -16.56 -5.43
N TYR A 152 9.56 -16.38 -4.39
CA TYR A 152 8.35 -15.58 -4.45
C TYR A 152 8.67 -14.08 -4.29
N VAL A 153 8.07 -13.24 -5.12
CA VAL A 153 8.17 -11.78 -5.01
C VAL A 153 7.16 -11.30 -3.97
N THR A 154 7.65 -10.73 -2.87
CA THR A 154 6.82 -10.30 -1.73
C THR A 154 6.30 -8.88 -1.87
N ASP A 155 7.05 -7.99 -2.53
CA ASP A 155 6.63 -6.62 -2.76
C ASP A 155 7.34 -5.98 -3.97
N ILE A 156 6.74 -4.89 -4.46
CA ILE A 156 7.23 -4.08 -5.57
C ILE A 156 7.19 -2.61 -5.18
N ASP A 157 8.26 -1.89 -5.53
CA ASP A 157 8.22 -0.44 -5.60
C ASP A 157 8.87 0.09 -6.87
N VAL A 158 8.51 1.31 -7.25
CA VAL A 158 8.95 1.91 -8.51
C VAL A 158 9.39 3.35 -8.29
N ASN A 159 10.51 3.71 -8.90
CA ASN A 159 10.97 5.08 -8.98
C ASN A 159 11.49 5.37 -10.39
N ASP A 160 10.91 6.37 -11.05
CA ASP A 160 11.25 6.77 -12.42
C ASP A 160 11.27 5.60 -13.42
N ASN A 161 12.46 5.10 -13.76
CA ASN A 161 12.70 4.04 -14.75
C ASN A 161 13.25 2.76 -14.09
N THR A 162 13.06 2.65 -12.78
CA THR A 162 13.60 1.57 -11.97
C THR A 162 12.49 0.92 -11.16
N ILE A 163 12.38 -0.40 -11.30
CA ILE A 163 11.53 -1.25 -10.47
C ILE A 163 12.44 -1.93 -9.45
N PHE A 164 12.04 -1.89 -8.19
CA PHE A 164 12.62 -2.68 -7.11
C PHE A 164 11.66 -3.80 -6.77
N LEU A 165 12.18 -5.00 -6.62
CA LEU A 165 11.43 -6.19 -6.24
C LEU A 165 12.07 -6.81 -5.01
N ALA A 166 11.24 -7.13 -4.02
CA ALA A 166 11.63 -7.93 -2.87
C ALA A 166 11.37 -9.40 -3.18
N LEU A 167 12.42 -10.23 -3.17
CA LEU A 167 12.33 -11.66 -3.46
C LEU A 167 12.73 -12.45 -2.22
N ARG A 168 11.82 -13.27 -1.72
CA ARG A 168 12.11 -14.17 -0.60
C ARG A 168 13.28 -15.08 -0.96
N SER A 169 14.22 -15.23 -0.03
CA SER A 169 15.46 -16.00 -0.15
C SER A 169 16.48 -15.48 -1.18
N LYS A 170 16.20 -14.35 -1.84
CA LYS A 170 17.13 -13.73 -2.81
C LYS A 170 17.48 -12.29 -2.51
N GLY A 171 16.65 -11.59 -1.74
CA GLY A 171 16.84 -10.19 -1.40
C GLY A 171 16.23 -9.25 -2.43
N ILE A 172 16.93 -8.16 -2.76
CA ILE A 172 16.36 -7.13 -3.62
C ILE A 172 16.89 -7.24 -5.05
N VAL A 173 15.98 -7.28 -6.01
CA VAL A 173 16.29 -7.18 -7.44
C VAL A 173 15.89 -5.79 -7.93
N ARG A 174 16.80 -5.16 -8.68
CA ARG A 174 16.56 -3.93 -9.43
C ARG A 174 16.39 -4.26 -10.90
N ILE A 175 15.33 -3.75 -11.52
CA ILE A 175 15.09 -3.82 -12.96
C ILE A 175 15.05 -2.39 -13.49
N ASP A 176 15.98 -2.04 -14.38
CA ASP A 176 15.92 -0.78 -15.10
C ASP A 176 15.28 -1.00 -16.48
N PHE A 177 14.35 -0.11 -16.81
CA PHE A 177 13.62 -0.16 -18.06
C PHE A 177 13.60 1.21 -18.75
N LEU A 178 13.60 1.21 -20.08
CA LEU A 178 13.33 2.40 -20.87
C LEU A 178 11.90 2.36 -21.38
N GLN A 179 11.23 3.50 -21.33
CA GLN A 179 9.88 3.63 -21.85
C GLN A 179 9.63 5.06 -22.36
N ASN A 180 9.16 5.17 -23.60
CA ASN A 180 8.49 6.34 -24.14
C ASN A 180 6.97 6.16 -24.02
N GLU A 181 6.18 7.22 -24.12
CA GLU A 181 4.79 7.29 -23.62
C GLU A 181 3.85 6.13 -24.02
N PHE A 182 4.14 5.43 -25.13
CA PHE A 182 3.33 4.30 -25.64
C PHE A 182 4.15 3.06 -25.99
N SER A 183 5.46 3.03 -25.69
CA SER A 183 6.31 1.90 -26.08
C SER A 183 6.29 0.79 -25.02
N VAL A 184 6.50 -0.44 -25.47
CA VAL A 184 6.81 -1.58 -24.60
C VAL A 184 8.05 -1.23 -23.74
N PRO A 185 7.98 -1.35 -22.40
CA PRO A 185 9.14 -1.19 -21.55
C PRO A 185 10.26 -2.12 -21.98
N SER A 186 11.41 -1.57 -22.35
CA SER A 186 12.58 -2.35 -22.70
C SER A 186 13.46 -2.50 -21.46
N VAL A 187 13.46 -3.69 -20.86
CA VAL A 187 14.36 -4.02 -19.75
C VAL A 187 15.77 -4.14 -20.29
N TYR A 188 16.68 -3.31 -19.81
CA TYR A 188 18.06 -3.28 -20.28
C TYR A 188 19.08 -3.60 -19.17
N LYS A 189 18.65 -3.62 -17.91
CA LYS A 189 19.53 -3.98 -16.79
C LYS A 189 18.76 -4.65 -15.65
N GLN A 190 19.33 -5.73 -15.14
CA GLN A 190 18.89 -6.39 -13.93
C GLN A 190 20.08 -6.52 -12.96
N ILE A 191 19.90 -6.12 -11.70
CA ILE A 191 20.95 -6.17 -10.67
C ILE A 191 20.37 -6.73 -9.37
N LYS A 192 20.97 -7.78 -8.83
CA LYS A 192 20.73 -8.17 -7.43
C LYS A 192 21.47 -7.17 -6.54
N LYS A 193 20.71 -6.34 -5.82
CA LYS A 193 21.24 -5.21 -5.03
C LYS A 193 21.78 -5.65 -3.67
N ILE A 194 21.08 -6.56 -3.01
CA ILE A 194 21.43 -7.06 -1.68
C ILE A 194 20.88 -8.48 -1.52
N SER A 195 21.66 -9.37 -0.91
CA SER A 195 21.18 -10.70 -0.50
C SER A 195 20.49 -10.55 0.84
N LEU A 196 19.20 -10.89 0.91
CA LEU A 196 18.41 -10.95 2.13
C LEU A 196 17.64 -12.27 2.18
N THR A 197 17.24 -12.68 3.37
CA THR A 197 16.60 -13.98 3.59
C THR A 197 15.10 -13.91 3.40
N GLU A 198 14.43 -12.91 3.97
CA GLU A 198 12.96 -12.84 4.01
C GLU A 198 12.45 -11.39 3.88
N PRO A 199 12.80 -10.66 2.79
CA PRO A 199 12.25 -9.33 2.57
C PRO A 199 10.73 -9.41 2.42
N GLN A 200 10.00 -8.59 3.16
CA GLN A 200 8.54 -8.55 3.21
C GLN A 200 7.95 -7.36 2.45
N GLU A 201 8.53 -6.18 2.61
CA GLU A 201 8.06 -4.96 1.95
C GLU A 201 9.22 -4.00 1.66
N ILE A 202 9.10 -3.23 0.59
CA ILE A 202 10.05 -2.19 0.18
C ILE A 202 9.36 -0.87 -0.14
N LYS A 203 10.03 0.23 0.20
CA LYS A 203 9.60 1.59 -0.15
C LYS A 203 10.80 2.48 -0.48
N TYR A 204 10.83 3.01 -1.68
CA TYR A 204 11.79 4.01 -2.13
C TYR A 204 11.33 5.40 -1.68
N SER A 205 12.25 6.16 -1.10
CA SER A 205 12.03 7.56 -0.74
C SER A 205 12.81 8.46 -1.69
N SER A 206 12.11 9.27 -2.48
CA SER A 206 12.76 10.31 -3.29
C SER A 206 13.42 11.39 -2.44
N LEU A 207 12.95 11.58 -1.20
CA LEU A 207 13.47 12.58 -0.26
C LEU A 207 14.85 12.18 0.30
N THR A 208 15.03 10.91 0.68
CA THR A 208 16.33 10.41 1.18
C THR A 208 17.16 9.74 0.09
N LYS A 209 16.56 9.43 -1.07
CA LYS A 209 17.13 8.61 -2.15
C LYS A 209 17.50 7.19 -1.73
N LEU A 210 16.89 6.69 -0.66
CA LEU A 210 17.13 5.36 -0.11
C LEU A 210 15.94 4.43 -0.37
N LEU A 211 16.25 3.14 -0.45
CA LEU A 211 15.26 2.08 -0.40
C LEU A 211 15.15 1.61 1.05
N TYR A 212 13.97 1.79 1.64
CA TYR A 212 13.62 1.23 2.93
C TYR A 212 13.13 -0.18 2.69
N ILE A 213 13.72 -1.14 3.40
CA ILE A 213 13.42 -2.55 3.26
C ILE A 213 13.02 -3.07 4.62
N ILE A 214 11.94 -3.82 4.66
CA ILE A 214 11.56 -4.62 5.79
C ILE A 214 11.89 -6.07 5.49
N ASP A 215 12.75 -6.67 6.30
CA ASP A 215 13.08 -8.09 6.24
C ASP A 215 12.66 -8.76 7.56
N ALA A 216 11.99 -9.91 7.46
CA ALA A 216 11.45 -10.61 8.63
C ALA A 216 12.53 -11.09 9.62
N SER A 217 13.76 -11.33 9.14
CA SER A 217 14.90 -11.81 9.92
C SER A 217 15.83 -10.67 10.38
N GLU A 218 15.97 -9.63 9.56
CA GLU A 218 16.96 -8.57 9.77
C GLU A 218 16.34 -7.27 10.32
N GLY A 219 15.04 -7.05 10.16
CA GLY A 219 14.36 -5.85 10.64
C GLY A 219 14.20 -4.77 9.56
N LEU A 220 14.42 -3.52 9.96
CA LEU A 220 14.48 -2.38 9.03
C LEU A 220 15.89 -2.26 8.47
N ILE A 221 16.00 -2.15 7.16
CA ILE A 221 17.25 -1.91 6.43
C ILE A 221 17.07 -0.66 5.55
N LEU A 222 18.07 0.23 5.56
CA LEU A 222 18.15 1.37 4.65
C LEU A 222 19.28 1.16 3.64
N LEU A 223 18.91 1.03 2.37
CA LEU A 223 19.84 0.75 1.28
C LEU A 223 20.01 1.99 0.40
N ASN A 224 21.26 2.39 0.17
CA ASN A 224 21.59 3.37 -0.85
C ASN A 224 21.52 2.72 -2.24
N THR A 225 20.57 3.18 -3.06
CA THR A 225 20.29 2.58 -4.36
C THR A 225 21.30 2.93 -5.45
N SER A 226 22.19 3.89 -5.21
CA SER A 226 23.24 4.27 -6.17
C SER A 226 24.43 3.31 -6.10
N ASN A 227 24.92 3.00 -4.90
CA ASN A 227 26.13 2.21 -4.66
C ASN A 227 25.89 0.85 -3.96
N ASN A 228 24.65 0.51 -3.59
CA ASN A 228 24.25 -0.72 -2.90
C ASN A 228 24.70 -0.81 -1.44
N GLU A 229 25.12 0.30 -0.85
CA GLU A 229 25.57 0.33 0.53
C GLU A 229 24.39 0.26 1.50
N VAL A 230 24.48 -0.63 2.49
CA VAL A 230 23.55 -0.66 3.62
C VAL A 230 23.99 0.42 4.60
N LEU A 231 23.20 1.47 4.73
CA LEU A 231 23.50 2.59 5.63
C LEU A 231 23.01 2.34 7.05
N PHE A 232 21.98 1.52 7.20
CA PHE A 232 21.38 1.20 8.48
C PHE A 232 20.73 -0.18 8.42
N SER A 233 20.86 -0.95 9.49
CA SER A 233 20.12 -2.20 9.70
C SER A 233 19.82 -2.38 11.19
N LYS A 234 18.55 -2.61 11.53
CA LYS A 234 18.14 -2.80 12.92
C LYS A 234 16.89 -3.68 13.03
N ARG A 235 17.00 -4.72 13.85
CA ARG A 235 15.87 -5.56 14.26
C ARG A 235 14.86 -4.76 15.07
N LEU A 236 13.59 -5.16 14.96
CA LEU A 236 12.53 -4.58 15.79
C LEU A 236 12.74 -4.99 17.26
N PRO A 237 12.40 -4.11 18.22
CA PRO A 237 12.44 -4.44 19.64
C PRO A 237 11.69 -5.74 19.95
N GLN A 238 12.17 -6.47 20.96
CA GLN A 238 11.58 -7.75 21.42
C GLN A 238 11.51 -8.84 20.33
N ASN A 239 12.41 -8.77 19.34
CA ASN A 239 12.47 -9.67 18.19
C ASN A 239 11.09 -9.80 17.51
N ASP A 240 10.37 -8.67 17.36
CA ASP A 240 9.14 -8.66 16.57
C ASP A 240 9.46 -8.81 15.08
N MET A 241 8.56 -9.49 14.35
CA MET A 241 8.73 -9.76 12.93
C MET A 241 8.07 -8.65 12.13
N PRO A 242 8.83 -7.79 11.44
CA PRO A 242 8.25 -6.70 10.67
C PRO A 242 7.55 -7.24 9.42
N ARG A 243 6.49 -6.53 9.01
CA ARG A 243 5.61 -6.96 7.90
C ARG A 243 5.31 -5.85 6.91
N LYS A 244 5.16 -4.62 7.42
CA LYS A 244 4.77 -3.48 6.60
C LYS A 244 5.50 -2.21 7.02
N ILE A 245 5.78 -1.34 6.06
CA ILE A 245 6.39 -0.02 6.25
C ILE A 245 5.60 1.07 5.53
N ILE A 246 5.42 2.18 6.23
CA ILE A 246 4.84 3.41 5.71
C ILE A 246 5.85 4.53 5.92
N LEU A 247 6.25 5.19 4.85
CA LEU A 247 7.13 6.35 4.94
C LEU A 247 6.39 7.57 5.51
N HIS A 248 7.03 8.28 6.44
CA HIS A 248 6.58 9.54 7.02
C HIS A 248 7.66 10.61 6.86
N TYR A 249 7.65 11.31 5.72
CA TYR A 249 8.75 12.19 5.30
C TYR A 249 10.06 11.39 5.17
N LYS A 250 11.07 11.68 6.01
CA LYS A 250 12.30 10.89 6.12
C LYS A 250 12.15 9.72 7.09
N ASP A 251 11.19 9.79 8.01
CA ASP A 251 10.94 8.77 9.01
C ASP A 251 10.09 7.64 8.43
N ALA A 252 9.86 6.60 9.24
CA ALA A 252 8.99 5.50 8.85
C ALA A 252 8.16 4.98 10.03
N VAL A 253 6.98 4.47 9.73
CA VAL A 253 6.18 3.66 10.64
C VAL A 253 6.19 2.22 10.17
N ILE A 254 6.48 1.31 11.08
CA ILE A 254 6.69 -0.11 10.79
C ILE A 254 5.68 -0.90 11.58
N GLN A 255 4.90 -1.72 10.89
CA GLN A 255 4.01 -2.70 11.50
C GLN A 255 4.79 -4.01 11.65
N GLY A 256 4.94 -4.43 12.90
CA GLY A 256 5.37 -5.77 13.26
C GLY A 256 4.20 -6.73 13.44
N ARG A 257 4.49 -7.95 13.88
CA ARG A 257 3.48 -8.95 14.22
C ARG A 257 2.83 -8.65 15.58
N LYS A 258 3.60 -8.08 16.51
CA LYS A 258 3.20 -7.80 17.90
C LYS A 258 2.87 -6.32 18.13
N GLY A 259 3.46 -5.41 17.36
CA GLY A 259 3.26 -3.97 17.58
C GLY A 259 3.46 -3.09 16.35
N VAL A 260 3.43 -1.78 16.61
CA VAL A 260 3.71 -0.73 15.62
C VAL A 260 4.83 0.14 16.16
N TYR A 261 5.77 0.50 15.29
CA TYR A 261 7.01 1.18 15.66
C TYR A 261 7.21 2.44 14.82
N TYR A 262 7.78 3.47 15.43
CA TYR A 262 8.24 4.67 14.77
C TYR A 262 9.77 4.60 14.62
N PHE A 263 10.25 4.75 13.40
CA PHE A 263 11.66 4.93 13.08
C PHE A 263 11.94 6.41 12.83
N ASN A 264 12.78 7.02 13.67
CA ASN A 264 13.30 8.35 13.47
C ASN A 264 14.60 8.27 12.66
N PHE A 265 14.60 8.84 11.46
CA PHE A 265 15.73 8.77 10.54
C PHE A 265 16.95 9.54 11.03
N LYS A 266 16.75 10.69 11.69
CA LYS A 266 17.85 11.54 12.15
C LYS A 266 18.56 10.93 13.37
N GLU A 267 17.79 10.35 14.28
CA GLU A 267 18.30 9.75 15.51
C GLU A 267 18.68 8.28 15.33
N GLU A 268 18.29 7.66 14.22
CA GLU A 268 18.42 6.22 13.96
C GLU A 268 17.80 5.35 15.08
N THR A 269 16.74 5.88 15.70
CA THR A 269 16.02 5.23 16.78
C THR A 269 14.75 4.56 16.27
N LEU A 270 14.47 3.38 16.81
CA LEU A 270 13.26 2.62 16.54
C LEU A 270 12.52 2.43 17.86
N LYS A 271 11.36 3.07 18.01
CA LYS A 271 10.57 3.08 19.25
C LYS A 271 9.18 2.52 19.01
N MET A 272 8.66 1.78 19.99
CA MET A 272 7.31 1.21 19.90
C MET A 272 6.27 2.31 20.15
N ILE A 273 5.28 2.40 19.27
CA ILE A 273 4.09 3.25 19.41
C ILE A 273 2.98 2.44 20.11
N PHE A 274 2.70 1.26 19.57
CA PHE A 274 1.66 0.35 20.07
C PHE A 274 2.25 -1.02 20.36
N ASN A 275 1.88 -1.59 21.51
CA ASN A 275 2.26 -2.95 21.93
C ASN A 275 1.14 -3.98 21.64
N PHE A 276 0.34 -3.75 20.60
CA PHE A 276 -0.71 -4.67 20.18
C PHE A 276 -0.71 -4.85 18.67
N LYS A 277 -1.21 -6.01 18.24
CA LYS A 277 -1.39 -6.35 16.82
C LYS A 277 -2.46 -5.45 16.18
N ILE A 278 -2.10 -4.86 15.04
CA ILE A 278 -3.05 -4.21 14.11
C ILE A 278 -3.26 -5.09 12.86
N GLY A 279 -4.39 -4.90 12.18
CA GLY A 279 -4.73 -5.62 10.96
C GLY A 279 -4.01 -5.05 9.74
N THR A 280 -4.61 -4.04 9.11
CA THR A 280 -4.02 -3.28 8.01
C THR A 280 -3.92 -1.81 8.37
N MET A 281 -3.02 -1.09 7.71
CA MET A 281 -2.83 0.34 7.90
C MET A 281 -2.53 1.06 6.59
N THR A 282 -2.91 2.31 6.53
CA THR A 282 -2.59 3.23 5.44
C THR A 282 -2.31 4.62 6.00
N LYS A 283 -1.82 5.52 5.14
CA LYS A 283 -1.42 6.86 5.52
C LYS A 283 -2.15 7.90 4.70
N TYR A 284 -2.56 8.97 5.38
CA TYR A 284 -3.06 10.18 4.78
C TYR A 284 -2.39 11.40 5.45
N HIS A 285 -1.51 12.09 4.74
CA HIS A 285 -0.66 13.16 5.28
C HIS A 285 0.05 12.79 6.59
N LYS A 286 -0.35 13.37 7.72
CA LYS A 286 0.22 13.09 9.05
C LYS A 286 -0.57 12.05 9.83
N GLN A 287 -1.60 11.47 9.23
CA GLN A 287 -2.48 10.51 9.87
C GLN A 287 -2.21 9.12 9.35
N LEU A 288 -2.24 8.15 10.26
CA LEU A 288 -2.29 6.74 9.98
C LEU A 288 -3.67 6.23 10.34
N VAL A 289 -4.36 5.67 9.36
CA VAL A 289 -5.60 4.95 9.58
C VAL A 289 -5.25 3.47 9.68
N TYR A 290 -5.74 2.80 10.71
CA TYR A 290 -5.46 1.38 10.94
C TYR A 290 -6.69 0.61 11.41
N SER A 291 -6.76 -0.67 11.05
CA SER A 291 -7.79 -1.57 11.54
C SER A 291 -7.32 -2.34 12.76
N LYS A 292 -8.21 -2.50 13.74
CA LYS A 292 -8.04 -3.37 14.90
C LYS A 292 -9.39 -3.96 15.26
N GLN A 293 -9.48 -5.30 15.32
CA GLN A 293 -10.74 -6.01 15.61
C GLN A 293 -11.91 -5.50 14.74
N ASN A 294 -11.67 -5.40 13.42
CA ASN A 294 -12.61 -4.90 12.41
C ASN A 294 -13.12 -3.45 12.61
N SER A 295 -12.54 -2.70 13.53
CA SER A 295 -12.82 -1.27 13.73
C SER A 295 -11.72 -0.39 13.16
N LEU A 296 -12.09 0.78 12.65
CA LEU A 296 -11.14 1.80 12.17
C LEU A 296 -10.69 2.68 13.33
N ASN A 297 -9.39 2.96 13.35
CA ASN A 297 -8.75 3.81 14.35
C ASN A 297 -7.80 4.77 13.65
N LEU A 298 -7.47 5.87 14.33
CA LEU A 298 -6.63 6.93 13.79
C LEU A 298 -5.45 7.19 14.72
N LEU A 299 -4.26 7.30 14.13
CA LEU A 299 -3.06 7.78 14.81
C LEU A 299 -2.55 9.02 14.07
N VAL A 300 -2.47 10.15 14.76
CA VAL A 300 -1.85 11.37 14.25
C VAL A 300 -0.37 11.37 14.60
N LEU A 301 0.48 11.68 13.63
CA LEU A 301 1.93 11.76 13.78
C LEU A 301 2.37 13.22 13.80
N GLY A 302 3.12 13.58 14.84
CA GLY A 302 3.71 14.91 14.99
C GLY A 302 2.90 15.85 15.89
N LYS A 303 3.36 17.09 15.99
CA LYS A 303 2.69 18.10 16.81
C LYS A 303 1.31 18.44 16.25
N LEU A 304 0.30 18.40 17.12
CA LEU A 304 -1.04 18.90 16.87
C LEU A 304 -1.17 20.32 17.46
N ASP A 305 -1.69 21.24 16.65
CA ASP A 305 -2.14 22.54 17.14
C ASP A 305 -3.58 22.40 17.65
N GLU A 306 -3.96 23.10 18.72
CA GLU A 306 -5.29 22.99 19.36
C GLU A 306 -6.48 23.09 18.37
N PRO A 307 -6.51 24.02 17.38
CA PRO A 307 -7.62 24.08 16.43
C PRO A 307 -7.80 22.79 15.60
N LYS A 308 -6.69 22.15 15.22
CA LYS A 308 -6.69 20.92 14.42
C LYS A 308 -7.10 19.71 15.24
N LYS A 309 -6.81 19.72 16.55
CA LYS A 309 -7.23 18.68 17.50
C LYS A 309 -8.75 18.61 17.59
N THR A 310 -9.41 19.77 17.69
CA THR A 310 -10.88 19.87 17.75
C THR A 310 -11.54 19.40 16.44
N GLU A 311 -11.03 19.84 15.27
CA GLU A 311 -11.56 19.39 13.96
C GLU A 311 -11.48 17.87 13.75
N LEU A 312 -10.41 17.23 14.24
CA LEU A 312 -10.23 15.78 14.22
C LEU A 312 -11.24 15.04 15.12
N ILE A 313 -11.53 15.61 16.29
CA ILE A 313 -12.52 15.05 17.22
C ILE A 313 -13.93 15.21 16.63
N ASP A 314 -14.21 16.30 15.93
CA ASP A 314 -15.50 16.52 15.28
C ASP A 314 -15.74 15.54 14.11
N SER A 315 -14.70 15.14 13.37
CA SER A 315 -14.80 14.09 12.34
C SER A 315 -14.79 12.65 12.88
N SER A 316 -14.69 12.46 14.20
CA SER A 316 -14.36 11.17 14.85
C SER A 316 -15.42 10.08 14.83
N ALA A 317 -16.65 10.34 14.35
CA ALA A 317 -17.76 9.39 14.47
C ALA A 317 -17.46 8.00 13.87
N ARG A 318 -16.53 7.93 12.91
CA ARG A 318 -16.13 6.69 12.22
C ARG A 318 -14.94 5.97 12.86
N PHE A 319 -14.22 6.63 13.76
CA PHE A 319 -13.05 6.06 14.43
C PHE A 319 -13.38 5.70 15.88
N THR A 320 -13.08 4.45 16.25
CA THR A 320 -13.28 3.95 17.62
C THR A 320 -12.24 4.48 18.59
N ARG A 321 -11.04 4.78 18.10
CA ARG A 321 -9.93 5.34 18.88
C ARG A 321 -9.20 6.37 18.04
N ILE A 322 -8.80 7.47 18.69
CA ILE A 322 -7.92 8.47 18.08
C ILE A 322 -6.78 8.73 19.04
N ASP A 323 -5.55 8.52 18.58
CA ASP A 323 -4.33 8.84 19.34
C ASP A 323 -3.49 9.87 18.60
N ASN A 324 -2.66 10.59 19.36
CA ASN A 324 -1.57 11.40 18.83
C ASN A 324 -0.23 10.83 19.29
N TYR A 325 0.75 10.76 18.39
CA TYR A 325 2.12 10.39 18.72
C TYR A 325 3.08 11.53 18.37
N PHE A 326 3.68 12.11 19.41
CA PHE A 326 4.63 13.21 19.29
C PHE A 326 5.69 13.12 20.39
N ASN A 327 6.95 13.44 20.08
CA ASN A 327 8.07 13.37 21.03
C ASN A 327 8.21 12.04 21.78
N ASN A 328 7.85 10.93 21.13
CA ASN A 328 7.84 9.58 21.70
C ASN A 328 6.79 9.33 22.79
N GLU A 329 5.78 10.19 22.84
CA GLU A 329 4.63 10.04 23.73
C GLU A 329 3.38 9.78 22.90
N LEU A 330 2.59 8.81 23.35
CA LEU A 330 1.29 8.48 22.80
C LEU A 330 0.20 9.06 23.71
N THR A 331 -0.59 9.99 23.18
CA THR A 331 -1.68 10.64 23.92
C THR A 331 -3.03 10.26 23.31
N PRO A 332 -3.96 9.65 24.07
CA PRO A 332 -5.33 9.44 23.63
C PRO A 332 -6.05 10.78 23.43
N LEU A 333 -6.75 10.92 22.30
CA LEU A 333 -7.61 12.06 22.00
C LEU A 333 -9.10 11.69 22.05
N LYS A 334 -9.41 10.42 21.79
CA LYS A 334 -10.73 9.79 21.88
C LYS A 334 -10.60 8.32 22.20
#